data_AF-A0AAE5XDU0-F1
#
_entry.id   AF-A0AAE5XDU0-F1
#
_cell.length_a   1.000
_cell.length_b   1.000
_cell.length_c   1.000
_cell.angle_alpha   90.00
_cell.angle_beta   90.00
_cell.angle_gamma   90.00
#
_symmetry.space_group_name_H-M   'P 1'
#
loop_
_entity.id
_entity.type
_entity.pdbx_description
1 polymer ?
#
loop_
_entity_poly.entity_id
_entity_poly.type
_entity_poly.pdbx_seq_one_letter_code
_entity_poly.pdbx_strand_id
1 'polypeptide(L)'
;MTKHAAWIIHFKAHMDEFSLMNLDGSEYIAGIIIVPGHSMRAALDALDDYLSKNRMWVMDVSKCERYVPENFTAPTKENKDIIEVAETVLIYQASEFVSGASSKVLEDEEGEAT
;
A
#
# COMPACT_ATOMS: atom_id res chain seq x y z
N MET A 1 2.39 14.29 -23.98
CA MET A 1 2.81 14.09 -22.58
C MET A 1 1.84 13.09 -21.96
N THR A 2 2.31 11.88 -21.66
CA THR A 2 1.56 10.91 -20.86
C THR A 2 1.34 11.55 -19.50
N LYS A 3 0.08 11.79 -19.11
CA LYS A 3 -0.21 12.24 -17.75
C LYS A 3 0.24 11.14 -16.80
N HIS A 4 1.26 11.41 -16.00
CA HIS A 4 1.63 10.54 -14.89
C HIS A 4 0.41 10.39 -13.98
N ALA A 5 0.10 9.16 -13.60
CA ALA A 5 -1.00 8.86 -12.71
C ALA A 5 -0.48 8.01 -11.54
N ALA A 6 -1.07 8.24 -10.38
CA ALA A 6 -0.85 7.44 -9.19
C ALA A 6 -2.06 6.51 -8.99
N TRP A 7 -1.80 5.34 -8.45
CA TRP A 7 -2.79 4.33 -8.12
C TRP A 7 -2.69 3.98 -6.65
N ILE A 8 -3.82 4.00 -5.96
CA ILE A 8 -3.95 3.58 -4.57
C ILE A 8 -4.33 2.11 -4.58
N ILE A 9 -3.55 1.30 -3.88
CA ILE A 9 -3.77 -0.14 -3.80
C ILE A 9 -3.84 -0.56 -2.34
N HIS A 10 -4.99 -1.11 -1.95
CA HIS A 10 -5.17 -1.81 -0.69
C HIS A 10 -4.88 -3.29 -0.93
N PHE A 11 -3.95 -3.83 -0.17
CA PHE A 11 -3.46 -5.18 -0.40
C PHE A 11 -3.24 -5.93 0.90
N LYS A 12 -3.21 -7.25 0.78
CA LYS A 12 -2.67 -8.18 1.76
C LYS A 12 -1.52 -8.93 1.11
N ALA A 13 -0.36 -8.97 1.77
CA ALA A 13 0.80 -9.70 1.29
C ALA A 13 1.39 -10.57 2.38
N HIS A 14 1.87 -11.74 2.00
CA HIS A 14 2.64 -12.58 2.90
C HIS A 14 4.05 -11.97 3.07
N MET A 15 4.61 -12.09 4.27
CA MET A 15 5.96 -11.65 4.60
C MET A 15 6.88 -12.86 4.82
N ASP A 16 7.94 -12.95 4.04
CA ASP A 16 9.04 -13.87 4.32
C ASP A 16 9.65 -13.58 5.70
N GLU A 17 10.24 -14.60 6.33
CA GLU A 17 10.92 -14.46 7.63
C GLU A 17 12.12 -13.50 7.58
N PHE A 18 12.70 -13.27 6.39
CA PHE A 18 13.79 -12.33 6.17
C PHE A 18 13.33 -11.00 5.55
N SER A 19 12.03 -10.75 5.47
CA SER A 19 11.53 -9.44 5.06
C SER A 19 11.95 -8.38 6.08
N LEU A 20 12.42 -7.23 5.61
CA LEU A 20 12.74 -6.10 6.49
C LEU A 20 11.49 -5.55 7.22
N MET A 21 10.31 -5.87 6.70
CA MET A 21 9.03 -5.52 7.31
C MET A 21 8.58 -6.55 8.37
N ASN A 22 9.22 -7.72 8.42
CA ASN A 22 8.91 -8.78 9.37
C ASN A 22 9.77 -8.65 10.64
N LEU A 23 9.51 -7.60 11.42
CA LEU A 23 10.25 -7.34 12.66
C LEU A 23 9.67 -8.06 13.88
N ASP A 24 8.41 -8.47 13.79
CA ASP A 24 7.64 -9.07 14.87
C ASP A 24 7.40 -10.58 14.67
N GLY A 25 7.82 -11.16 13.54
CA GLY A 25 7.55 -12.55 13.19
C GLY A 25 6.14 -12.79 12.65
N SER A 26 5.48 -11.76 12.11
CA SER A 26 4.18 -11.87 11.45
C SER A 26 4.28 -12.59 10.09
N GLU A 27 3.20 -13.29 9.73
CA GLU A 27 3.13 -14.04 8.47
C GLU A 27 2.63 -13.17 7.31
N TYR A 28 1.87 -12.12 7.60
CA TYR A 28 1.34 -11.21 6.57
C TYR A 28 1.26 -9.77 7.04
N ILE A 29 1.16 -8.87 6.07
CA ILE A 29 0.85 -7.45 6.25
C ILE A 29 -0.38 -7.10 5.40
N ALA A 30 -1.29 -6.31 5.96
CA ALA A 30 -2.33 -5.62 5.22
C ALA A 30 -2.02 -4.13 5.19
N GLY A 31 -2.10 -3.50 4.02
CA GLY A 31 -1.69 -2.11 3.90
C GLY A 31 -2.18 -1.39 2.65
N ILE A 32 -1.81 -0.12 2.58
CA ILE A 32 -2.09 0.80 1.48
C ILE A 32 -0.74 1.25 0.92
N ILE A 33 -0.57 1.08 -0.39
CA ILE A 33 0.57 1.60 -1.13
C ILE A 33 0.07 2.44 -2.29
N ILE A 34 0.82 3.48 -2.62
CA ILE A 34 0.58 4.29 -3.80
C ILE A 34 1.71 4.08 -4.79
N VAL A 35 1.36 3.75 -6.03
CA VAL A 35 2.32 3.40 -7.07
C VAL A 35 2.10 4.24 -8.33
N PRO A 36 3.17 4.56 -9.09
CA PRO A 36 3.03 5.22 -10.38
C PRO A 36 2.56 4.21 -11.43
N GLY A 37 1.66 4.61 -12.33
CA GLY A 37 1.22 3.73 -13.41
C GLY A 37 0.28 4.38 -14.42
N HIS A 38 0.49 4.13 -15.71
CA HIS A 38 -0.39 4.64 -16.77
C HIS A 38 -1.66 3.80 -16.95
N SER A 39 -1.76 2.66 -16.26
CA SER A 39 -2.91 1.75 -16.29
C SER A 39 -2.95 0.93 -15.00
N MET A 40 -4.11 0.35 -14.68
CA MET A 40 -4.27 -0.53 -13.52
C MET A 40 -3.28 -1.71 -13.57
N ARG A 41 -3.07 -2.30 -14.75
CA ARG A 41 -2.11 -3.39 -14.91
C ARG A 41 -0.69 -2.96 -14.57
N ALA A 42 -0.23 -1.84 -15.11
CA ALA A 42 1.09 -1.31 -14.79
C ALA A 42 1.26 -0.99 -13.30
N ALA A 43 0.19 -0.55 -12.63
CA ALA A 43 0.20 -0.33 -11.18
C ALA A 43 0.32 -1.64 -10.39
N LEU A 44 -0.40 -2.69 -10.78
CA LEU A 44 -0.28 -4.01 -10.16
C LEU A 44 1.10 -4.64 -10.39
N ASP A 45 1.67 -4.46 -11.59
CA ASP A 45 3.05 -4.89 -11.87
C ASP A 45 4.05 -4.14 -10.97
N ALA A 46 3.85 -2.83 -10.75
CA ALA A 46 4.68 -2.03 -9.84
C ALA A 46 4.53 -2.42 -8.35
N LEU A 47 3.34 -2.86 -7.94
CA LEU A 47 3.11 -3.45 -6.62
C LEU A 47 3.92 -4.74 -6.45
N ASP A 48 3.80 -5.65 -7.41
CA ASP A 48 4.47 -6.96 -7.35
C ASP A 48 6.00 -6.80 -7.31
N ASP A 49 6.54 -5.88 -8.12
CA ASP A 49 7.95 -5.50 -8.10
C ASP A 49 8.39 -4.95 -6.73
N TYR A 50 7.58 -4.07 -6.13
CA TYR A 50 7.87 -3.49 -4.82
C TYR A 50 7.87 -4.57 -3.73
N LEU A 51 6.85 -5.43 -3.71
CA LEU A 51 6.73 -6.49 -2.71
C LEU A 51 7.84 -7.53 -2.86
N SER A 52 8.14 -7.96 -4.08
CA SER A 52 9.21 -8.92 -4.37
C SER A 52 10.58 -8.42 -3.90
N LYS A 53 10.89 -7.14 -4.09
CA LYS A 53 12.14 -6.52 -3.58
C LYS A 53 12.23 -6.57 -2.06
N ASN A 54 11.09 -6.59 -1.38
CA ASN A 54 10.99 -6.68 0.08
C ASN A 54 10.73 -8.10 0.57
N ARG A 55 10.88 -9.13 -0.28
CA ARG A 55 10.60 -10.54 0.07
C ARG A 55 9.16 -10.75 0.56
N MET A 56 8.22 -10.12 -0.14
CA MET A 56 6.80 -10.28 0.09
C MET A 56 6.12 -10.72 -1.19
N TRP A 57 4.95 -11.34 -1.08
CA TRP A 57 4.12 -11.70 -2.24
C TRP A 57 2.65 -11.39 -1.99
N VAL A 58 1.97 -10.90 -3.03
CA VAL A 58 0.56 -10.56 -2.96
C VAL A 58 -0.26 -11.80 -2.62
N MET A 59 -1.11 -11.69 -1.61
CA MET A 59 -2.15 -12.68 -1.31
C MET A 59 -3.51 -12.20 -1.84
N ASP A 60 -3.83 -10.93 -1.63
CA ASP A 60 -5.09 -10.33 -2.03
C ASP A 60 -4.94 -8.84 -2.35
N VAL A 61 -5.79 -8.33 -3.24
CA VAL A 61 -5.94 -6.90 -3.54
C VAL A 61 -7.41 -6.55 -3.37
N SER A 62 -7.73 -5.94 -2.24
CA SER A 62 -9.12 -5.60 -1.89
C SER A 62 -9.62 -4.37 -2.64
N LYS A 63 -8.71 -3.47 -3.04
CA LYS A 63 -9.05 -2.25 -3.79
C LYS A 63 -7.87 -1.77 -4.62
N CYS A 64 -8.13 -1.39 -5.87
CA CYS A 64 -7.16 -0.76 -6.75
C CYS A 64 -7.86 0.34 -7.54
N GLU A 65 -7.50 1.60 -7.28
CA GLU A 65 -8.13 2.74 -7.92
C GLU A 65 -7.13 3.82 -8.29
N ARG A 66 -7.47 4.60 -9.32
CA ARG A 66 -6.66 5.74 -9.71
C ARG A 66 -6.86 6.86 -8.68
N TYR A 67 -5.76 7.47 -8.25
CA TYR A 67 -5.81 8.64 -7.39
C TYR A 67 -6.50 9.81 -8.08
N VAL A 68 -7.48 10.38 -7.39
CA VAL A 68 -8.25 11.56 -7.79
C VAL A 68 -8.35 12.44 -6.52
N PRO A 69 -7.60 13.56 -6.43
CA PRO A 69 -7.51 14.37 -5.21
C PRO A 69 -8.87 14.77 -4.64
N GLU A 70 -9.85 15.00 -5.51
CA GLU A 70 -11.20 15.43 -5.15
C GLU A 70 -11.98 14.38 -4.34
N ASN A 71 -11.54 13.11 -4.35
CA ASN A 71 -12.14 12.05 -3.55
C ASN A 71 -11.67 12.05 -2.08
N PHE A 72 -10.63 12.81 -1.73
CA PHE A 72 -9.97 12.78 -0.42
C PHE A 72 -10.18 14.07 0.39
N THR A 73 -11.40 14.63 0.34
CA THR A 73 -11.71 15.94 0.94
C THR A 73 -11.97 15.90 2.45
N ALA A 74 -12.28 14.73 3.02
CA ALA A 74 -12.52 14.61 4.46
C ALA A 74 -11.21 14.76 5.25
N PRO A 75 -11.18 15.50 6.37
CA PRO A 75 -9.95 15.82 7.12
C PRO A 75 -9.50 14.67 8.05
N THR A 76 -9.61 13.43 7.60
CA THR A 76 -9.13 12.24 8.32
C THR A 76 -7.62 12.10 8.18
N LYS A 77 -6.96 11.44 9.15
CA LYS A 77 -5.51 11.15 9.07
C LYS A 77 -5.16 10.36 7.80
N GLU A 78 -5.89 9.29 7.51
CA GLU A 78 -5.67 8.45 6.32
C GLU A 78 -5.70 9.27 5.02
N ASN A 79 -6.72 10.10 4.80
CA ASN A 79 -6.76 10.97 3.63
C ASN A 79 -5.56 11.92 3.52
N LYS A 80 -5.08 12.47 4.64
CA LYS A 80 -3.90 13.35 4.63
C LYS A 80 -2.65 12.57 4.20
N ASP A 81 -2.46 11.38 4.77
CA ASP A 81 -1.33 10.50 4.46
C ASP A 81 -1.40 10.07 2.97
N ILE A 82 -2.58 9.70 2.46
CA ILE A 82 -2.78 9.37 1.04
C ILE A 82 -2.43 10.55 0.12
N ILE A 83 -2.89 11.77 0.45
CA ILE A 83 -2.62 12.96 -0.37
C ILE A 83 -1.10 13.25 -0.41
N GLU A 84 -0.45 13.29 0.74
CA GLU A 84 0.99 13.59 0.86
C GLU A 84 1.85 12.57 0.10
N VAL A 85 1.53 11.28 0.26
CA VAL A 85 2.24 10.21 -0.44
C VAL A 85 1.94 10.23 -1.94
N ALA A 86 0.69 10.49 -2.35
CA ALA A 86 0.34 10.58 -3.77
C ALA A 86 1.08 11.71 -4.48
N GLU A 87 1.23 12.87 -3.84
CA GLU A 87 2.02 13.99 -4.38
C GLU A 87 3.48 13.59 -4.56
N THR A 88 4.07 12.90 -3.58
CA THR A 88 5.44 12.37 -3.63
C THR A 88 5.60 11.39 -4.79
N VAL A 89 4.69 10.42 -4.93
CA VAL A 89 4.71 9.42 -6.02
C VAL A 89 4.56 10.10 -7.38
N LEU A 90 3.70 11.12 -7.50
CA LEU A 90 3.52 11.87 -8.74
C LEU A 90 4.78 12.66 -9.13
N ILE A 91 5.52 13.19 -8.16
CA ILE A 91 6.76 13.95 -8.39
C ILE A 91 7.92 13.01 -8.73
N TYR A 92 8.16 12.00 -7.90
CA TYR A 92 9.36 11.16 -7.98
C TYR A 92 9.18 9.90 -8.83
N GLN A 93 7.94 9.55 -9.17
CA GLN A 93 7.62 8.32 -9.91
C GLN A 93 8.16 7.06 -9.23
N ALA A 94 8.07 7.01 -7.90
CA ALA A 94 8.47 5.90 -7.07
C ALA A 94 7.28 5.41 -6.24
N SER A 95 7.18 4.09 -6.02
CA SER A 95 6.14 3.48 -5.18
C SER A 95 6.42 3.76 -3.71
N GLU A 96 5.39 4.18 -2.98
CA GLU A 96 5.52 4.58 -1.57
C GLU A 96 4.41 3.98 -0.71
N PHE A 97 4.80 3.47 0.45
CA PHE A 97 3.89 2.85 1.42
C PHE A 97 3.21 3.93 2.26
N VAL A 98 1.89 3.86 2.41
CA VAL A 98 1.10 4.84 3.18
C VAL A 98 0.95 4.35 4.62
N SER A 99 0.39 3.16 4.78
CA SER A 99 0.07 2.58 6.09
C SER A 99 -0.12 1.08 5.97
N GLY A 100 0.02 0.37 7.09
CA GLY A 100 -0.28 -1.05 7.16
C GLY A 100 -0.13 -1.60 8.57
N ALA A 101 -0.72 -2.77 8.77
CA ALA A 101 -0.70 -3.51 10.03
C ALA A 101 -0.27 -4.96 9.74
N SER A 102 0.61 -5.47 10.59
CA SER A 102 1.05 -6.87 10.55
C SER A 102 -0.02 -7.78 11.14
N SER A 103 0.05 -9.08 10.83
CA SER A 103 -0.92 -10.06 11.36
C SER A 103 -1.00 -10.05 12.88
N LYS A 104 0.13 -9.90 13.58
CA LYS A 104 0.15 -9.83 15.06
C LYS A 104 -0.57 -8.62 15.62
N VAL A 105 -0.35 -7.44 15.02
CA VAL A 105 -1.06 -6.22 15.45
C VAL A 105 -2.57 -6.37 15.25
N LEU A 106 -2.99 -6.97 14.13
CA LEU A 106 -4.40 -7.20 13.84
C LEU A 106 -5.04 -8.22 14.80
N GLU A 107 -4.31 -9.28 15.17
CA GLU A 107 -4.76 -10.27 16.16
C GLU A 107 -4.92 -9.65 17.56
N ASP A 108 -4.00 -8.76 17.97
CA ASP A 108 -4.08 -8.06 19.25
C ASP A 108 -5.28 -7.11 19.31
N GLU A 109 -5.57 -6.38 18.22
CA GLU A 109 -6.74 -5.49 18.12
C GLU A 109 -8.08 -6.26 18.14
N GLU A 110 -8.13 -7.47 17.58
CA GLU A 110 -9.31 -8.35 17.66
C GLU A 110 -9.51 -8.95 19.06
N GLY A 111 -8.42 -9.20 19.80
CA GLY A 111 -8.45 -9.75 21.16
C GLY A 111 -8.92 -8.78 22.25
N GLU A 112 -8.79 -7.46 22.04
CA GLU A 112 -9.24 -6.44 23.00
C GLU A 112 -10.75 -6.12 22.91
N ALA A 113 -11.45 -6.65 21.90
CA ALA A 113 -12.87 -6.38 21.67
C ALA A 113 -13.84 -7.35 22.42
N THR A 114 -13.34 -8.20 23.32
CA THR A 114 -14.15 -9.18 24.10
C THR A 114 -14.16 -8.94 25.60
#